data_AF-A0A7S2EZL5-F1
#
_entry.id   AF-A0A7S2EZL5-F1
#
_cell.length_a   1.000
_cell.length_b   1.000
_cell.length_c   1.000
_cell.angle_alpha   90.00
_cell.angle_beta   90.00
_cell.angle_gamma   90.00
#
_symmetry.space_group_name_H-M   'P 1'
#
loop_
_entity.id
_entity.type
_entity.pdbx_description
1 polymer ?
#
loop_
_entity_poly.entity_id
_entity_poly.type
_entity_poly.pdbx_seq_one_letter_code
_entity_poly.pdbx_strand_id
1 'polypeptide(L)'
;KGMKRREYATAKRMGDIKAAAELWASCKETSATDAECEQMIQDEFVRVSGARPEDFDPATKEKAKKLGRAIKEGTPIRVVKFRRMLVNAFTTTAECTTVLEALFKDKALAAARANNSNATSAIQRKCRVVDARAEYGAQIEADLPDNEIEDLSDATEQALQGATFRRLQEVGVSEEVAADLARRLATVDEVFAAQDSTECVEGDTACTSGTPSPTPAPPTPSASGARRALAVGGVALAALAGAMSF
;
A
#
# COMPACT_ATOMS: atom_id res chain seq x y z
N LYS A 1 -4.83 -0.92 21.94
CA LYS A 1 -4.43 -1.95 20.95
C LYS A 1 -3.76 -1.22 19.79
N GLY A 2 -2.54 -1.59 19.41
CA GLY A 2 -1.83 -1.00 18.27
C GLY A 2 -2.22 -1.67 16.94
N MET A 3 -1.81 -1.05 15.84
CA MET A 3 -1.90 -1.59 14.47
C MET A 3 -1.07 -2.88 14.35
N LYS A 4 -1.56 -3.88 13.60
CA LYS A 4 -0.76 -5.10 13.36
C LYS A 4 0.45 -4.78 12.50
N ARG A 5 1.57 -5.48 12.69
CA ARG A 5 2.83 -5.24 11.94
C ARG A 5 2.63 -5.28 10.41
N ARG A 6 1.80 -6.20 9.92
CA ARG A 6 1.43 -6.28 8.50
C ARG A 6 0.63 -5.08 7.97
N GLU A 7 -0.27 -4.54 8.79
CA GLU A 7 -1.07 -3.36 8.43
C GLU A 7 -0.16 -2.13 8.34
N TYR A 8 0.83 -2.05 9.24
CA TYR A 8 1.85 -1.00 9.20
C TYR A 8 2.67 -1.06 7.91
N ALA A 9 3.09 -2.23 7.44
CA ALA A 9 3.85 -2.33 6.19
C ALA A 9 3.04 -1.87 4.96
N THR A 10 1.76 -2.25 4.89
CA THR A 10 0.86 -1.78 3.83
C THR A 10 0.64 -0.27 3.91
N ALA A 11 0.41 0.26 5.12
CA ALA A 11 0.26 1.70 5.36
C ALA A 11 1.54 2.48 5.02
N LYS A 12 2.72 1.97 5.42
CA LYS A 12 4.03 2.55 5.07
C LYS A 12 4.18 2.64 3.56
N ARG A 13 3.90 1.56 2.82
CA ARG A 13 4.02 1.56 1.36
C ARG A 13 3.11 2.57 0.68
N MET A 14 1.88 2.74 1.16
CA MET A 14 0.99 3.80 0.68
C MET A 14 1.54 5.18 1.04
N GLY A 15 2.04 5.35 2.28
CA GLY A 15 2.68 6.57 2.75
C GLY A 15 3.90 6.99 1.93
N ASP A 16 4.76 6.03 1.56
CA ASP A 16 5.96 6.27 0.73
C ASP A 16 5.57 6.93 -0.61
N ILE A 17 4.51 6.43 -1.25
CA ILE A 17 4.00 6.95 -2.53
C ILE A 17 3.25 8.27 -2.33
N LYS A 18 2.49 8.38 -1.25
CA LYS A 18 1.69 9.57 -0.94
C LYS A 18 2.58 10.78 -0.63
N ALA A 19 3.69 10.60 0.08
CA ALA A 19 4.66 11.67 0.31
C ALA A 19 5.20 12.23 -1.02
N ALA A 20 5.59 11.36 -1.94
CA ALA A 20 6.00 11.75 -3.29
C ALA A 20 4.86 12.43 -4.07
N ALA A 21 3.61 11.98 -3.91
CA ALA A 21 2.45 12.58 -4.55
C ALA A 21 2.13 14.00 -4.02
N GLU A 22 2.20 14.22 -2.72
CA GLU A 22 2.00 15.52 -2.08
C GLU A 22 3.09 16.52 -2.51
N LEU A 23 4.34 16.07 -2.59
CA LEU A 23 5.43 16.89 -3.11
C LEU A 23 5.24 17.21 -4.59
N TRP A 24 4.75 16.26 -5.39
CA TRP A 24 4.42 16.52 -6.79
C TRP A 24 3.36 17.61 -6.92
N ALA A 25 2.27 17.50 -6.15
CA ALA A 25 1.18 18.47 -6.15
C ALA A 25 1.70 19.88 -5.81
N SER A 26 2.47 19.98 -4.72
CA SER A 26 3.09 21.23 -4.27
C SER A 26 4.02 21.83 -5.32
N CYS A 27 4.87 21.02 -5.94
CA CYS A 27 5.75 21.46 -7.02
C CYS A 27 4.95 22.04 -8.20
N LYS A 28 3.85 21.40 -8.59
CA LYS A 28 3.00 21.85 -9.70
C LYS A 28 2.12 23.06 -9.40
N GLU A 29 1.99 23.48 -8.14
CA GLU A 29 1.38 24.77 -7.79
C GLU A 29 2.31 25.95 -8.11
N THR A 30 3.63 25.73 -8.08
CA THR A 30 4.63 26.76 -8.43
C THR A 30 4.86 26.94 -9.94
N SER A 31 4.04 26.29 -10.78
CA SER A 31 4.20 26.26 -12.25
C SER A 31 5.51 25.64 -12.76
N ALA A 32 6.19 24.85 -11.92
CA ALA A 32 7.36 24.08 -12.32
C ALA A 32 7.06 23.06 -13.43
N THR A 33 8.07 22.73 -14.21
CA THR A 33 8.01 21.72 -15.25
C THR A 33 7.86 20.31 -14.65
N ASP A 34 7.36 19.36 -15.44
CA ASP A 34 7.25 17.98 -14.97
C ASP A 34 8.62 17.36 -14.64
N ALA A 35 9.67 17.73 -15.39
CA ALA A 35 11.02 17.24 -15.14
C ALA A 35 11.58 17.71 -13.79
N GLU A 36 11.36 18.98 -13.42
CA GLU A 36 11.76 19.51 -12.12
C GLU A 36 11.04 18.79 -10.97
N CYS A 37 9.72 18.59 -11.12
CA CYS A 37 8.96 17.87 -10.10
C CYS A 37 9.33 16.39 -10.02
N GLU A 38 9.67 15.75 -11.14
CA GLU A 38 10.02 14.33 -11.16
C GLU A 38 11.28 14.01 -10.34
N GLN A 39 12.30 14.88 -10.39
CA GLN A 39 13.50 14.69 -9.57
C GLN A 39 13.16 14.85 -8.08
N MET A 40 12.40 15.89 -7.72
CA MET A 40 12.03 16.17 -6.33
C MET A 40 11.25 15.01 -5.69
N ILE A 41 10.31 14.41 -6.43
CA ILE A 41 9.47 13.33 -5.89
C ILE A 41 10.24 12.01 -5.78
N GLN A 42 11.26 11.81 -6.62
CA GLN A 42 12.16 10.67 -6.51
C GLN A 42 13.03 10.79 -5.25
N ASP A 43 13.61 11.98 -5.02
CA ASP A 43 14.42 12.25 -3.83
C ASP A 43 13.59 12.07 -2.56
N GLU A 44 12.35 12.55 -2.56
CA GLU A 44 11.42 12.37 -1.45
C GLU A 44 11.05 10.91 -1.22
N PHE A 45 10.73 10.17 -2.29
CA PHE A 45 10.44 8.73 -2.19
C PHE A 45 11.62 7.98 -1.57
N VAL A 46 12.85 8.21 -2.05
CA VAL A 46 14.07 7.61 -1.50
C VAL A 46 14.23 7.96 -0.02
N ARG A 47 14.06 9.24 0.33
CA ARG A 47 14.20 9.75 1.70
C ARG A 47 13.23 9.10 2.68
N VAL A 48 11.95 8.95 2.31
CA VAL A 48 10.92 8.42 3.23
C VAL A 48 10.87 6.89 3.24
N SER A 49 11.18 6.26 2.11
CA SER A 49 11.04 4.82 1.98
C SER A 49 12.27 4.06 2.45
N GLY A 50 13.45 4.67 2.38
CA GLY A 50 14.76 4.02 2.54
C GLY A 50 15.20 3.24 1.29
N ALA A 51 14.43 3.32 0.19
CA ALA A 51 14.71 2.61 -1.05
C ALA A 51 15.82 3.29 -1.88
N ARG A 52 16.39 2.57 -2.86
CA ARG A 52 17.34 3.16 -3.80
C ARG A 52 16.64 3.96 -4.91
N PRO A 53 17.32 4.91 -5.56
CA PRO A 53 16.78 5.67 -6.70
C PRO A 53 16.16 4.79 -7.80
N GLU A 54 16.80 3.67 -8.14
CA GLU A 54 16.34 2.71 -9.16
C GLU A 54 15.08 1.92 -8.78
N ASP A 55 14.68 1.97 -7.51
CA ASP A 55 13.45 1.35 -7.00
C ASP A 55 12.24 2.30 -7.18
N PHE A 56 12.46 3.58 -7.47
CA PHE A 56 11.44 4.51 -7.94
C PHE A 56 11.18 4.34 -9.44
N ASP A 57 10.71 3.14 -9.79
CA ASP A 57 10.48 2.72 -11.16
C ASP A 57 9.36 3.53 -11.87
N PRO A 58 9.24 3.44 -13.21
CA PRO A 58 8.24 4.20 -13.95
C PRO A 58 6.80 3.97 -13.46
N ALA A 59 6.47 2.77 -12.98
CA ALA A 59 5.14 2.46 -12.47
C ALA A 59 4.86 3.18 -11.13
N THR A 60 5.84 3.21 -10.24
CA THR A 60 5.78 3.91 -8.95
C THR A 60 5.75 5.42 -9.15
N LYS A 61 6.57 5.93 -10.08
CA LYS A 61 6.57 7.34 -10.50
C LYS A 61 5.21 7.76 -11.04
N GLU A 62 4.65 7.03 -12.00
CA GLU A 62 3.34 7.38 -12.58
C GLU A 62 2.21 7.28 -11.55
N LYS A 63 2.28 6.34 -10.60
CA LYS A 63 1.33 6.26 -9.50
C LYS A 63 1.42 7.49 -8.58
N ALA A 64 2.63 7.92 -8.21
CA ALA A 64 2.83 9.13 -7.42
C ALA A 64 2.31 10.38 -8.17
N LYS A 65 2.63 10.54 -9.46
CA LYS A 65 2.14 11.64 -10.29
C LYS A 65 0.62 11.65 -10.41
N LYS A 66 -0.01 10.48 -10.59
CA LYS A 66 -1.47 10.35 -10.68
C LYS A 66 -2.16 10.76 -9.39
N LEU A 67 -1.65 10.29 -8.25
CA LEU A 67 -2.14 10.72 -6.93
C LEU A 67 -1.90 12.21 -6.71
N GLY A 68 -0.73 12.74 -7.10
CA GLY A 68 -0.41 14.16 -6.98
C GLY A 68 -1.33 15.06 -7.80
N ARG A 69 -1.72 14.64 -9.02
CA ARG A 69 -2.75 15.33 -9.81
C ARG A 69 -4.09 15.39 -9.07
N ALA A 70 -4.53 14.26 -8.54
CA ALA A 70 -5.78 14.21 -7.79
C ALA A 70 -5.74 15.10 -6.54
N ILE A 71 -4.62 15.12 -5.80
CA ILE A 71 -4.41 16.00 -4.65
C ILE A 71 -4.53 17.47 -5.07
N LYS A 72 -3.80 17.88 -6.12
CA LYS A 72 -3.81 19.25 -6.64
C LYS A 72 -5.21 19.69 -7.11
N GLU A 73 -5.93 18.79 -7.77
CA GLU A 73 -7.25 19.06 -8.34
C GLU A 73 -8.38 18.95 -7.29
N GLY A 74 -8.08 18.51 -6.07
CA GLY A 74 -9.09 18.24 -5.04
C GLY A 74 -9.99 17.04 -5.38
N THR A 75 -9.52 16.13 -6.25
CA THR A 75 -10.28 14.93 -6.62
C THR A 75 -10.24 13.92 -5.48
N PRO A 76 -11.39 13.33 -5.07
CA PRO A 76 -11.41 12.37 -3.99
C PRO A 76 -10.52 11.15 -4.25
N ILE A 77 -9.75 10.75 -3.24
CA ILE A 77 -8.90 9.56 -3.24
C ILE A 77 -9.48 8.59 -2.22
N ARG A 78 -9.64 7.32 -2.62
CA ARG A 78 -10.18 6.24 -1.77
C ARG A 78 -9.20 5.08 -1.70
N VAL A 79 -9.11 4.44 -0.53
CA VAL A 79 -8.38 3.18 -0.41
C VAL A 79 -9.27 2.05 -0.89
N VAL A 80 -8.77 1.28 -1.86
CA VAL A 80 -9.41 0.08 -2.40
C VAL A 80 -8.64 -1.13 -1.92
N LYS A 81 -9.35 -2.06 -1.25
CA LYS A 81 -8.84 -3.38 -0.90
C LYS A 81 -9.12 -4.37 -2.02
N PHE A 82 -8.21 -5.29 -2.27
CA PHE A 82 -8.37 -6.34 -3.29
C PHE A 82 -8.55 -7.72 -2.66
N ARG A 83 -9.14 -8.65 -3.42
CA ARG A 83 -9.16 -10.09 -3.11
C ARG A 83 -7.86 -10.77 -3.52
N ARG A 84 -6.77 -10.23 -2.99
CA ARG A 84 -5.42 -10.77 -3.13
C ARG A 84 -4.58 -10.29 -1.97
N MET A 85 -3.50 -11.00 -1.71
CA MET A 85 -2.58 -10.73 -0.61
C MET A 85 -1.25 -10.25 -1.19
N LEU A 86 -0.72 -9.17 -0.64
CA LEU A 86 0.65 -8.74 -0.87
C LEU A 86 1.55 -9.34 0.21
N VAL A 87 2.58 -10.06 -0.21
CA VAL A 87 3.59 -10.65 0.68
C VAL A 87 4.93 -10.01 0.35
N ASN A 88 5.57 -9.38 1.32
CA ASN A 88 6.93 -8.88 1.21
C ASN A 88 7.81 -9.53 2.27
N ALA A 89 9.06 -9.81 1.94
CA ALA A 89 10.03 -10.36 2.87
C ALA A 89 11.37 -9.66 2.73
N PHE A 90 11.87 -9.17 3.86
CA PHE A 90 13.25 -8.75 3.98
C PHE A 90 14.14 -9.96 4.21
N THR A 91 15.31 -9.91 3.60
CA THR A 91 16.31 -10.97 3.73
C THR A 91 17.60 -10.44 4.31
N THR A 92 18.47 -11.37 4.70
CA THR A 92 19.85 -11.08 5.12
C THR A 92 20.75 -10.53 4.01
N THR A 93 20.28 -10.52 2.77
CA THR A 93 21.06 -10.04 1.61
C THR A 93 20.86 -8.55 1.37
N ALA A 94 21.92 -7.87 0.94
CA ALA A 94 21.87 -6.44 0.62
C ALA A 94 21.44 -6.16 -0.83
N GLU A 95 21.41 -7.19 -1.69
CA GLU A 95 21.18 -7.02 -3.12
C GLU A 95 20.04 -7.91 -3.62
N CYS A 96 19.28 -7.36 -4.56
CA CYS A 96 18.22 -8.07 -5.26
C CYS A 96 18.80 -9.00 -6.31
N THR A 97 18.23 -10.20 -6.42
CA THR A 97 18.51 -11.11 -7.54
C THR A 97 17.21 -11.66 -8.12
N THR A 98 17.13 -11.72 -9.46
CA THR A 98 15.94 -12.21 -10.17
C THR A 98 15.63 -13.69 -9.86
N VAL A 99 16.65 -14.48 -9.55
CA VAL A 99 16.48 -15.87 -9.10
C VAL A 99 15.74 -15.93 -7.77
N LEU A 100 16.15 -15.11 -6.78
CA LEU A 100 15.47 -15.06 -5.48
C LEU A 100 14.06 -14.46 -5.57
N GLU A 101 13.79 -13.53 -6.50
CA GLU A 101 12.43 -13.04 -6.76
C GLU A 101 11.49 -14.19 -7.19
N ALA A 102 11.92 -15.01 -8.15
CA ALA A 102 11.13 -16.14 -8.62
C ALA A 102 10.93 -17.20 -7.52
N LEU A 103 11.99 -17.50 -6.77
CA LEU A 103 11.95 -18.42 -5.64
C LEU A 103 11.02 -17.93 -4.53
N PHE A 104 11.08 -16.64 -4.20
CA PHE A 104 10.22 -16.05 -3.18
C PHE A 104 8.75 -16.13 -3.60
N LYS A 105 8.43 -15.75 -4.84
CA LYS A 105 7.08 -15.85 -5.40
C LYS A 105 6.52 -17.27 -5.28
N ASP A 106 7.28 -18.28 -5.69
CA ASP A 106 6.85 -19.68 -5.60
C ASP A 106 6.67 -20.14 -4.14
N LYS A 107 7.59 -19.75 -3.25
CA LYS A 107 7.55 -20.11 -1.83
C LYS A 107 6.39 -19.44 -1.09
N ALA A 108 6.10 -18.18 -1.39
CA ALA A 108 4.97 -17.45 -0.85
C ALA A 108 3.64 -18.08 -1.30
N LEU A 109 3.53 -18.48 -2.58
CA LEU A 109 2.36 -19.21 -3.08
C LEU A 109 2.18 -20.55 -2.39
N ALA A 110 3.25 -21.33 -2.23
CA ALA A 110 3.21 -22.61 -1.55
C ALA A 110 2.77 -22.47 -0.08
N ALA A 111 3.30 -21.48 0.63
CA ALA A 111 2.91 -21.16 2.00
C ALA A 111 1.43 -20.78 2.09
N ALA A 112 0.93 -19.95 1.18
CA ALA A 112 -0.48 -19.58 1.13
C ALA A 112 -1.37 -20.80 0.83
N ARG A 113 -1.03 -21.61 -0.18
CA ARG A 113 -1.79 -22.81 -0.57
C ARG A 113 -1.87 -23.87 0.50
N ALA A 114 -0.82 -24.03 1.30
CA ALA A 114 -0.82 -24.97 2.42
C ALA A 114 -1.86 -24.61 3.49
N ASN A 115 -2.24 -23.33 3.58
CA ASN A 115 -3.21 -22.83 4.55
C ASN A 115 -4.60 -22.57 3.94
N ASN A 116 -4.69 -22.31 2.62
CA ASN A 116 -5.96 -22.15 1.93
C ASN A 116 -5.82 -22.47 0.44
N SER A 117 -6.60 -23.45 -0.05
CA SER A 117 -6.57 -23.89 -1.46
C SER A 117 -7.06 -22.83 -2.46
N ASN A 118 -7.74 -21.77 -1.99
CA ASN A 118 -8.19 -20.66 -2.84
C ASN A 118 -7.05 -19.69 -3.20
N ALA A 119 -5.84 -19.88 -2.67
CA ALA A 119 -4.63 -19.22 -3.16
C ALA A 119 -4.22 -19.82 -4.52
N THR A 120 -4.68 -19.20 -5.61
CA THR A 120 -4.65 -19.82 -6.94
C THR A 120 -3.39 -19.52 -7.73
N SER A 121 -2.82 -18.34 -7.60
CA SER A 121 -1.66 -17.92 -8.39
C SER A 121 -0.85 -16.86 -7.66
N ALA A 122 0.37 -16.62 -8.15
CA ALA A 122 1.24 -15.59 -7.61
C ALA A 122 1.91 -14.81 -8.75
N ILE A 123 1.90 -13.49 -8.59
CA ILE A 123 2.57 -12.54 -9.47
C ILE A 123 3.86 -12.10 -8.78
N GLN A 124 4.98 -12.24 -9.48
CA GLN A 124 6.28 -11.76 -9.01
C GLN A 124 6.27 -10.25 -8.93
N ARG A 125 6.79 -9.68 -7.83
CA ARG A 125 7.12 -8.27 -7.75
C ARG A 125 8.63 -8.11 -7.93
N LYS A 126 9.03 -7.00 -8.58
CA LYS A 126 10.42 -6.56 -8.59
C LYS A 126 10.89 -6.40 -7.14
N CYS A 127 12.05 -6.97 -6.83
CA CYS A 127 12.74 -6.75 -5.56
C CYS A 127 13.24 -5.30 -5.50
N ARG A 128 13.23 -4.74 -4.29
CA ARG A 128 13.82 -3.43 -3.99
C ARG A 128 14.80 -3.55 -2.84
N VAL A 129 15.74 -2.63 -2.74
CA VAL A 129 16.65 -2.56 -1.59
C VAL A 129 16.22 -1.41 -0.72
N VAL A 130 15.78 -1.72 0.50
CA VAL A 130 15.31 -0.76 1.49
C VAL A 130 16.21 -0.86 2.71
N ASP A 131 16.79 0.26 3.13
CA ASP A 131 17.71 0.33 4.27
C ASP A 131 18.84 -0.71 4.18
N ALA A 132 19.45 -0.82 3.00
CA ALA A 132 20.52 -1.77 2.66
C ALA A 132 20.13 -3.26 2.79
N ARG A 133 18.83 -3.58 2.78
CA ARG A 133 18.31 -4.95 2.81
C ARG A 133 17.43 -5.21 1.59
N ALA A 134 17.58 -6.37 0.96
CA ALA A 134 16.74 -6.78 -0.15
C ALA A 134 15.36 -7.20 0.37
N GLU A 135 14.33 -6.52 -0.17
CA GLU A 135 12.91 -6.80 0.04
C GLU A 135 12.34 -7.46 -1.22
N TYR A 136 12.00 -8.74 -1.09
CA TYR A 136 11.35 -9.53 -2.13
C TYR A 136 9.83 -9.46 -1.97
N GLY A 137 9.09 -9.39 -3.07
CA GLY A 137 7.65 -9.22 -3.05
C GLY A 137 6.91 -10.22 -3.96
N ALA A 138 5.71 -10.60 -3.56
CA ALA A 138 4.78 -11.40 -4.35
C ALA A 138 3.35 -10.95 -4.10
N GLN A 139 2.52 -10.95 -5.14
CA GLN A 139 1.06 -10.78 -5.01
C GLN A 139 0.40 -12.14 -5.20
N ILE A 140 -0.31 -12.63 -4.19
CA ILE A 140 -0.99 -13.92 -4.19
C ILE A 140 -2.48 -13.68 -4.45
N GLU A 141 -2.99 -14.18 -5.57
CA GLU A 141 -4.42 -14.11 -5.89
C GLU A 141 -5.17 -15.12 -5.03
N ALA A 142 -6.15 -14.62 -4.26
CA ALA A 142 -6.95 -15.41 -3.34
C ALA A 142 -8.37 -14.85 -3.27
N ASP A 143 -9.32 -15.52 -3.91
CA ASP A 143 -10.73 -15.11 -3.94
C ASP A 143 -11.43 -15.46 -2.62
N LEU A 144 -11.11 -14.68 -1.59
CA LEU A 144 -11.53 -14.87 -0.21
C LEU A 144 -12.17 -13.57 0.34
N PRO A 145 -13.08 -13.66 1.32
CA PRO A 145 -13.54 -12.50 2.05
C PRO A 145 -12.43 -11.87 2.91
N ASP A 146 -12.59 -10.60 3.29
CA ASP A 146 -11.57 -9.81 4.02
C ASP A 146 -11.00 -10.54 5.24
N ASN A 147 -11.88 -11.10 6.08
CA ASN A 147 -11.48 -11.79 7.30
C ASN A 147 -10.65 -13.05 7.01
N GLU A 148 -11.00 -13.81 5.97
CA GLU A 148 -10.25 -15.01 5.59
C GLU A 148 -8.91 -14.66 4.92
N ILE A 149 -8.82 -13.53 4.21
CA ILE A 149 -7.52 -13.02 3.72
C ILE A 149 -6.64 -12.60 4.89
N GLU A 150 -7.20 -12.01 5.95
CA GLU A 150 -6.44 -11.65 7.15
C GLU A 150 -5.87 -12.89 7.85
N ASP A 151 -6.67 -13.95 8.00
CA ASP A 151 -6.21 -15.22 8.59
C ASP A 151 -5.17 -15.92 7.70
N LEU A 152 -5.38 -15.93 6.38
CA LEU A 152 -4.40 -16.44 5.42
C LEU A 152 -3.09 -15.64 5.46
N SER A 153 -3.18 -14.33 5.66
CA SER A 153 -2.03 -13.44 5.80
C SER A 153 -1.21 -13.81 7.03
N ASP A 154 -1.85 -13.99 8.18
CA ASP A 154 -1.20 -14.44 9.42
C ASP A 154 -0.46 -15.77 9.22
N ALA A 155 -1.13 -16.76 8.64
CA ALA A 155 -0.55 -18.08 8.43
C ALA A 155 0.62 -18.06 7.43
N THR A 156 0.50 -17.24 6.37
CA THR A 156 1.56 -17.08 5.35
C THR A 156 2.78 -16.37 5.93
N GLU A 157 2.58 -15.32 6.74
CA GLU A 157 3.66 -14.62 7.44
C GLU A 157 4.43 -15.59 8.35
N GLN A 158 3.71 -16.35 9.17
CA GLN A 158 4.29 -17.33 10.08
C GLN A 158 5.07 -18.42 9.35
N ALA A 159 4.56 -18.93 8.23
CA ALA A 159 5.20 -19.99 7.45
C ALA A 159 6.47 -19.53 6.70
N LEU A 160 6.60 -18.24 6.42
CA LEU A 160 7.75 -17.66 5.72
C LEU A 160 8.82 -17.12 6.68
N GLN A 161 8.45 -16.77 7.90
CA GLN A 161 9.37 -16.24 8.90
C GLN A 161 10.53 -17.22 9.17
N GLY A 162 11.78 -16.75 9.05
CA GLY A 162 12.98 -17.57 9.24
C GLY A 162 13.23 -18.59 8.12
N ALA A 163 12.43 -18.58 7.06
CA ALA A 163 12.62 -19.53 5.99
C ALA A 163 13.86 -19.24 5.14
N THR A 164 14.50 -20.31 4.67
CA THR A 164 15.63 -20.22 3.74
C THR A 164 15.18 -20.50 2.31
N PHE A 165 15.73 -19.79 1.34
CA PHE A 165 15.53 -20.09 -0.09
C PHE A 165 16.47 -21.21 -0.55
N ARG A 166 16.20 -22.45 -0.12
CA ARG A 166 16.88 -23.64 -0.66
C ARG A 166 16.09 -24.17 -1.86
N ARG A 167 16.59 -23.95 -3.07
CA ARG A 167 16.27 -24.79 -4.25
C ARG A 167 17.59 -25.24 -4.87
N LEU A 168 18.14 -26.34 -4.39
CA LEU A 168 19.30 -26.97 -5.03
C LEU A 168 18.95 -28.29 -5.74
N GLN A 169 17.76 -28.85 -5.52
CA GLN A 169 17.38 -30.13 -6.13
C GLN A 169 16.24 -30.05 -7.15
N GLU A 170 15.46 -28.97 -7.20
CA GLU A 170 14.25 -28.91 -8.05
C GLU A 170 14.38 -28.04 -9.30
N VAL A 171 15.35 -27.11 -9.34
CA VAL A 171 15.63 -26.32 -10.54
C VAL A 171 16.90 -26.92 -11.11
N GLY A 172 16.88 -27.41 -12.33
CA GLY A 172 18.05 -27.93 -13.04
C GLY A 172 19.09 -26.85 -13.38
N VAL A 173 19.48 -26.05 -12.39
CA VAL A 173 20.62 -25.13 -12.46
C VAL A 173 21.90 -25.95 -12.39
N SER A 174 22.90 -25.53 -13.16
CA SER A 174 24.23 -26.10 -13.12
C SER A 174 24.77 -26.13 -11.69
N GLU A 175 25.53 -27.18 -11.35
CA GLU A 175 26.11 -27.43 -10.03
C GLU A 175 26.91 -26.23 -9.48
N GLU A 176 27.49 -25.42 -10.37
CA GLU A 176 28.24 -24.20 -10.04
C GLU A 176 27.33 -23.04 -9.57
N VAL A 177 26.19 -22.83 -10.25
CA VAL A 177 25.15 -21.86 -9.83
C VAL A 177 24.49 -22.34 -8.55
N ALA A 178 24.26 -23.65 -8.42
CA ALA A 178 23.80 -24.28 -7.19
C ALA A 178 24.80 -24.03 -6.03
N ALA A 179 26.11 -24.18 -6.25
CA ALA A 179 27.13 -23.93 -5.22
C ALA A 179 27.28 -22.44 -4.84
N ASP A 180 27.05 -21.50 -5.76
CA ASP A 180 27.01 -20.07 -5.46
C ASP A 180 25.72 -19.67 -4.71
N LEU A 181 24.55 -20.17 -5.14
CA LEU A 181 23.28 -19.99 -4.40
C LEU A 181 23.28 -20.66 -3.03
N ALA A 182 23.94 -21.81 -2.87
CA ALA A 182 24.12 -22.49 -1.60
C ALA A 182 24.96 -21.68 -0.60
N ARG A 183 25.91 -20.86 -1.11
CA ARG A 183 26.68 -19.90 -0.30
C ARG A 183 25.89 -18.63 -0.01
N ARG A 184 24.98 -18.24 -0.90
CA ARG A 184 24.08 -17.08 -0.78
C ARG A 184 22.70 -17.46 -0.26
N LEU A 185 22.61 -18.35 0.73
CA LEU A 185 21.34 -18.67 1.37
C LEU A 185 20.78 -17.43 2.04
N ALA A 186 19.94 -16.71 1.31
CA ALA A 186 19.13 -15.65 1.86
C ALA A 186 18.15 -16.29 2.86
N THR A 187 18.25 -15.84 4.11
CA THR A 187 17.28 -16.16 5.14
C THR A 187 16.28 -15.02 5.20
N VAL A 188 15.02 -15.37 5.35
CA VAL A 188 13.95 -14.41 5.58
C VAL A 188 14.00 -13.94 7.04
N ASP A 189 14.33 -12.68 7.23
CA ASP A 189 14.46 -12.06 8.56
C ASP A 189 13.13 -11.49 9.05
N GLU A 190 12.33 -10.97 8.12
CA GLU A 190 11.11 -10.25 8.41
C GLU A 190 10.14 -10.40 7.25
N VAL A 191 8.91 -10.75 7.56
CA VAL A 191 7.84 -10.94 6.57
C VAL A 191 6.67 -10.05 6.92
N PHE A 192 6.02 -9.55 5.88
CA PHE A 192 4.74 -8.89 5.96
C PHE A 192 3.83 -9.51 4.92
N ALA A 193 2.73 -10.11 5.38
CA ALA A 193 1.67 -10.56 4.50
C ALA A 193 0.40 -9.81 4.88
N ALA A 194 -0.27 -9.16 3.92
CA ALA A 194 -1.52 -8.45 4.17
C ALA A 194 -2.40 -8.45 2.93
N GLN A 195 -3.69 -8.20 3.11
CA GLN A 195 -4.57 -7.88 2.00
C GLN A 195 -3.99 -6.70 1.19
N ASP A 196 -3.89 -6.89 -0.12
CA ASP A 196 -3.39 -5.84 -1.01
C ASP A 196 -4.40 -4.69 -1.03
N SER A 197 -3.89 -3.47 -0.98
CA SER A 197 -4.70 -2.27 -1.07
C SER A 197 -3.95 -1.14 -1.75
N THR A 198 -4.69 -0.22 -2.35
CA THR A 198 -4.12 0.94 -3.02
C THR A 198 -5.03 2.15 -2.86
N GLU A 199 -4.42 3.33 -2.83
CA GLU A 199 -5.12 4.57 -3.06
C GLU A 199 -5.49 4.69 -4.54
N CYS A 200 -6.78 4.90 -4.82
CA CYS A 200 -7.35 5.12 -6.14
C CYS A 200 -8.04 6.48 -6.19
N VAL A 201 -7.84 7.18 -7.30
CA VAL A 201 -8.61 8.37 -7.62
C VAL A 201 -10.06 7.97 -7.94
N GLU A 202 -11.04 8.74 -7.50
CA GLU A 202 -12.43 8.47 -7.82
C GLU A 202 -12.66 8.46 -9.35
N GLY A 203 -13.41 7.45 -9.83
CA GLY A 203 -13.64 7.24 -11.27
C GLY A 203 -12.52 6.50 -12.01
N ASP A 204 -11.39 6.21 -11.37
CA ASP A 204 -10.26 5.50 -11.97
C ASP A 204 -10.48 3.99 -12.07
N THR A 205 -11.08 3.55 -13.16
CA THR A 205 -11.36 2.13 -13.42
C THR A 205 -10.10 1.27 -13.62
N ALA A 206 -8.98 1.89 -14.00
CA ALA A 206 -7.70 1.20 -14.14
C ALA A 206 -7.09 0.86 -12.76
N CYS A 207 -7.33 1.69 -11.75
CA CYS A 207 -6.84 1.41 -10.39
C CYS A 207 -7.59 0.25 -9.71
N THR A 208 -8.77 -0.11 -10.23
CA THR A 208 -9.52 -1.30 -9.80
C THR A 208 -9.16 -2.55 -10.60
N SER A 209 -8.01 -2.60 -11.30
CA SER A 209 -7.56 -3.81 -12.00
C SER A 209 -7.23 -4.92 -11.00
N GLY A 210 -8.20 -5.80 -10.77
CA GLY A 210 -8.23 -6.88 -9.78
C GLY A 210 -9.64 -7.03 -9.23
N THR A 211 -9.95 -8.11 -8.52
CA THR A 211 -11.28 -8.23 -7.88
C THR A 211 -11.27 -7.37 -6.62
N PRO A 212 -11.95 -6.21 -6.58
CA PRO A 212 -12.04 -5.43 -5.36
C PRO A 212 -12.76 -6.28 -4.31
N SER A 213 -12.27 -6.23 -3.08
CA SER A 213 -13.06 -6.79 -1.99
C SER A 213 -14.28 -5.89 -1.77
N PRO A 214 -15.48 -6.44 -1.49
CA PRO A 214 -16.62 -5.64 -1.07
C PRO A 214 -16.26 -4.89 0.21
N THR A 215 -15.77 -3.67 0.05
CA THR A 215 -15.54 -2.77 1.17
C THR A 215 -16.93 -2.40 1.70
N PRO A 216 -17.23 -2.59 2.99
CA PRO A 216 -18.47 -2.09 3.55
C PRO A 216 -18.53 -0.59 3.29
N ALA A 217 -19.62 -0.13 2.65
CA ALA A 217 -19.81 1.29 2.41
C ALA A 217 -19.63 2.06 3.73
N PRO A 218 -18.95 3.22 3.72
CA PRO A 218 -18.92 4.07 4.91
C PRO A 218 -20.38 4.32 5.34
N PRO A 219 -20.67 4.29 6.65
CA PRO A 219 -22.04 4.45 7.12
C PRO A 219 -22.59 5.77 6.56
N THR A 220 -23.65 5.68 5.75
CA THR A 220 -24.38 6.85 5.30
C THR A 220 -24.77 7.64 6.55
N PRO A 221 -24.40 8.93 6.68
CA PRO A 221 -24.83 9.72 7.82
C PRO A 221 -26.35 9.71 7.84
N SER A 222 -26.91 9.00 8.83
CA SER A 222 -28.35 8.90 9.00
C SER A 222 -28.86 10.28 9.36
N ALA A 223 -29.52 10.93 8.41
CA ALA A 223 -30.22 12.20 8.59
C ALA A 223 -31.47 11.97 9.47
N SER A 224 -31.26 11.61 10.73
CA SER A 224 -32.33 11.40 11.70
C SER A 224 -31.95 12.13 12.98
N GLY A 225 -32.15 13.45 12.98
CA GLY A 225 -31.84 14.27 14.14
C GLY A 225 -32.06 15.78 14.02
N ALA A 226 -32.85 16.27 13.06
CA ALA A 226 -33.21 17.70 12.98
C ALA A 226 -34.70 17.92 13.28
N ARG A 227 -35.16 17.54 14.49
CA ARG A 227 -36.43 18.02 15.05
C ARG A 227 -36.35 18.17 16.58
N ARG A 228 -35.89 19.34 17.04
CA ARG A 228 -36.33 19.98 18.29
C ARG A 228 -36.40 21.48 18.00
N ALA A 229 -37.61 21.98 17.71
CA ALA A 229 -38.53 22.60 18.66
C ALA A 229 -38.29 24.11 18.78
N LEU A 230 -38.86 24.88 17.84
CA LEU A 230 -39.24 26.27 18.07
C LEU A 230 -40.70 26.27 18.58
N ALA A 231 -40.88 26.63 19.85
CA ALA A 231 -42.14 27.09 20.44
C ALA A 231 -41.75 28.13 21.51
N VAL A 232 -41.85 29.43 21.21
CA VAL A 232 -42.99 30.34 21.51
C VAL A 232 -43.09 30.68 23.02
N GLY A 233 -42.96 31.98 23.35
CA GLY A 233 -43.70 32.57 24.48
C GLY A 233 -43.07 33.76 25.23
N GLY A 234 -43.45 34.99 24.84
CA GLY A 234 -43.59 36.19 25.72
C GLY A 234 -42.32 36.98 26.04
N VAL A 235 -42.31 38.31 26.15
CA VAL A 235 -43.36 39.28 26.53
C VAL A 235 -43.11 40.63 25.84
N ALA A 236 -44.19 41.39 25.66
CA ALA A 236 -44.29 42.65 24.94
C ALA A 236 -43.97 43.92 25.77
N LEU A 237 -43.81 45.03 25.05
CA LEU A 237 -43.94 46.47 25.40
C LEU A 237 -42.93 47.11 26.36
N ALA A 238 -42.24 48.17 25.89
CA ALA A 238 -42.71 49.55 26.01
C ALA A 238 -41.79 50.53 25.27
N ALA A 239 -42.41 51.49 24.58
CA ALA A 239 -41.77 52.61 23.91
C ALA A 239 -41.30 53.67 24.92
N LEU A 240 -40.24 54.41 24.57
CA LEU A 240 -40.12 55.82 24.94
C LEU A 240 -39.24 56.56 23.92
N ALA A 241 -39.87 57.53 23.29
CA ALA A 241 -39.28 58.53 22.42
C ALA A 241 -38.37 59.48 23.22
N GLY A 242 -37.35 60.02 22.56
CA GLY A 242 -36.53 61.10 23.10
C GLY A 242 -35.57 61.64 22.05
N ALA A 243 -36.04 62.63 21.28
CA ALA A 243 -35.22 63.49 20.45
C ALA A 243 -34.30 64.37 21.31
N MET A 244 -33.10 64.69 20.84
CA MET A 244 -32.59 66.08 20.74
C MET A 244 -31.16 66.14 20.19
N SER A 245 -30.99 67.10 19.27
CA SER A 245 -29.78 67.58 18.63
C SER A 245 -28.71 68.08 19.60
N PHE A 246 -27.43 68.00 19.20
CA PHE A 246 -26.60 69.16 18.86
C PHE A 246 -25.45 68.70 17.96
#